data_AF-A0A0P9CQ57-F1
#
_entry.id   AF-A0A0P9CQ57-F1
#
_cell.length_a   1.000
_cell.length_b   1.000
_cell.length_c   1.000
_cell.angle_alpha   90.00
_cell.angle_beta   90.00
_cell.angle_gamma   90.00
#
_symmetry.space_group_name_H-M   'P 1'
#
loop_
_entity.id
_entity.type
_entity.pdbx_description
1 polymer ?
#
loop_
_entity_poly.entity_id
_entity_poly.type
_entity_poly.pdbx_seq_one_letter_code
_entity_poly.pdbx_strand_id
1 'polypeptide(L)'
;VVVSVPVGALMAESGTVMGPDGMLVLFAGVPNGTYAPPKVSDVYLHNAQFTGTSGSRLSDQQLVINKTVAGELSPNRSVAAVGGIEAAQEGLRALMEGRYPGKVVIFPQISGLPLTGLPELKEQFPDVAAKLGPNDMWTPEAEQVLIERFWKP
;
A
#
# COMPACT_ATOMS: atom_id res chain seq x y z
N VAL A 1 16.26 7.83 -5.85
CA VAL A 1 15.30 8.18 -4.78
C VAL A 1 13.90 7.91 -5.28
N VAL A 2 13.05 7.24 -4.51
CA VAL A 2 11.65 6.98 -4.87
C VAL A 2 10.75 7.70 -3.87
N VAL A 3 9.81 8.50 -4.36
CA VAL A 3 8.89 9.30 -3.53
C VAL A 3 7.49 8.74 -3.67
N SER A 4 6.95 8.24 -2.55
CA SER A 4 5.62 7.61 -2.48
C SER A 4 4.59 8.39 -1.67
N VAL A 5 4.84 9.69 -1.49
CA VAL A 5 3.96 10.60 -0.73
C VAL A 5 3.53 11.77 -1.63
N PRO A 6 2.22 12.09 -1.74
CA PRO A 6 1.70 13.09 -2.67
C PRO A 6 1.88 14.54 -2.18
N VAL A 7 3.08 14.91 -1.71
CA VAL A 7 3.38 16.23 -1.15
C VAL A 7 4.46 16.91 -1.98
N GLY A 8 4.11 17.99 -2.69
CA GLY A 8 5.00 18.68 -3.63
C GLY A 8 6.31 19.16 -3.01
N ALA A 9 6.27 19.69 -1.77
CA ALA A 9 7.46 20.11 -1.05
C ALA A 9 8.44 18.94 -0.81
N LEU A 10 7.92 17.80 -0.34
CA LEU A 10 8.73 16.58 -0.12
C LEU A 10 9.28 16.02 -1.44
N MET A 11 8.52 16.12 -2.54
CA MET A 11 8.99 15.72 -3.86
C MET A 11 10.18 16.57 -4.34
N ALA A 12 10.14 17.89 -4.13
CA ALA A 12 11.25 18.78 -4.46
C ALA A 12 12.47 18.52 -3.56
N GLU A 13 12.26 18.40 -2.25
CA GLU A 13 13.31 18.11 -1.27
C GLU A 13 13.97 16.76 -1.51
N SER A 14 13.24 15.77 -2.01
CA SER A 14 13.77 14.44 -2.33
C SER A 14 14.91 14.46 -3.36
N GLY A 15 15.03 15.52 -4.17
CA GLY A 15 16.18 15.72 -5.05
C GLY A 15 17.49 15.97 -4.29
N THR A 16 17.44 16.49 -3.07
CA THR A 16 18.63 16.81 -2.26
C THR A 16 19.32 15.59 -1.66
N VAL A 17 18.60 14.47 -1.53
CA VAL A 17 19.12 13.19 -1.03
C VAL A 17 19.48 12.23 -2.16
N MET A 18 19.40 12.69 -3.40
CA MET A 18 19.77 11.93 -4.59
C MET A 18 21.26 12.14 -4.91
N GLY A 19 21.92 11.11 -5.47
CA GLY A 19 23.23 11.29 -6.08
C GLY A 19 23.17 12.32 -7.24
N PRO A 20 24.28 13.00 -7.59
CA PRO A 20 24.28 14.04 -8.62
C PRO A 20 23.71 13.61 -9.97
N ASP A 21 23.95 12.36 -10.39
CA ASP A 21 23.47 11.72 -11.62
C ASP A 21 22.30 10.74 -11.38
N GLY A 22 21.69 10.82 -10.19
CA GLY A 22 20.69 9.87 -9.77
C GLY A 22 19.34 10.03 -10.47
N MET A 23 18.45 9.07 -10.17
CA MET A 23 17.06 9.10 -10.63
C MET A 23 16.12 9.42 -9.48
N LEU A 24 15.27 10.42 -9.66
CA LEU A 24 14.14 10.77 -8.81
C LEU A 24 12.86 10.22 -9.43
N VAL A 25 12.27 9.22 -8.77
CA VAL A 25 11.02 8.57 -9.19
C VAL A 25 9.88 9.10 -8.34
N LEU A 26 8.87 9.67 -8.98
CA LEU A 26 7.66 10.19 -8.33
C LEU A 26 6.51 9.20 -8.57
N PHE A 27 6.00 8.58 -7.50
CA PHE A 27 4.93 7.57 -7.56
C PHE A 27 4.03 7.67 -6.33
N ALA A 28 3.08 8.61 -6.33
CA ALA A 28 2.32 8.91 -5.11
C ALA A 28 0.85 9.30 -5.29
N GLY A 29 0.30 9.29 -6.52
CA GLY A 29 -1.07 9.75 -6.75
C GLY A 29 -1.26 11.25 -6.44
N VAL A 30 -0.35 12.07 -6.97
CA VAL A 30 -0.32 13.52 -6.73
C VAL A 30 -1.61 14.19 -7.24
N PRO A 31 -2.32 14.99 -6.43
CA PRO A 31 -3.49 15.73 -6.90
C PRO A 31 -3.16 16.69 -8.04
N ASN A 32 -4.06 16.78 -9.01
CA ASN A 32 -3.95 17.76 -10.09
C ASN A 32 -3.85 19.19 -9.54
N GLY A 33 -2.94 19.98 -10.10
CA GLY A 33 -2.66 21.34 -9.62
C GLY A 33 -1.65 21.42 -8.48
N THR A 34 -1.04 20.31 -8.07
CA THR A 34 0.12 20.34 -7.16
C THR A 34 1.35 20.83 -7.91
N TYR A 35 1.98 21.89 -7.41
CA TYR A 35 3.23 22.43 -7.94
C TYR A 35 4.40 22.13 -6.97
N ALA A 36 5.58 21.91 -7.53
CA ALA A 36 6.82 21.72 -6.79
C ALA A 36 7.98 22.39 -7.56
N PRO A 37 8.98 22.97 -6.87
CA PRO A 37 10.16 23.56 -7.51
C PRO A 37 11.38 22.62 -7.41
N PRO A 38 11.45 21.50 -8.16
CA PRO A 38 12.63 20.63 -8.13
C PRO A 38 13.84 21.35 -8.75
N LYS A 39 15.05 20.96 -8.33
CA LYS A 39 16.32 21.50 -8.87
C LYS A 39 16.62 20.91 -10.25
N VAL A 40 15.90 21.38 -11.27
CA VAL A 40 16.01 20.88 -12.66
C VAL A 40 17.42 21.11 -13.26
N SER A 41 18.22 22.00 -12.66
CA SER A 41 19.61 22.17 -13.09
C SER A 41 20.46 20.91 -12.97
N ASP A 42 20.13 20.02 -12.05
CA ASP A 42 20.85 18.75 -11.90
C ASP A 42 20.66 17.84 -13.12
N VAL A 43 19.56 17.98 -13.86
CA VAL A 43 19.31 17.21 -15.09
C VAL A 43 20.34 17.55 -16.17
N TYR A 44 20.59 18.84 -16.44
CA TYR A 44 21.49 19.25 -17.53
C TYR A 44 22.94 19.43 -17.08
N LEU A 45 23.22 19.68 -15.80
CA LEU A 45 24.59 19.81 -15.28
C LEU A 45 25.19 18.48 -14.82
N HIS A 46 24.35 17.55 -14.35
CA HIS A 46 24.80 16.33 -13.68
C HIS A 46 24.16 15.06 -14.22
N ASN A 47 23.37 15.15 -15.30
CA ASN A 47 22.70 14.01 -15.94
C ASN A 47 21.69 13.29 -15.02
N ALA A 48 21.11 14.02 -14.06
CA ALA A 48 20.02 13.52 -13.23
C ALA A 48 18.77 13.20 -14.06
N GLN A 49 17.94 12.28 -13.58
CA GLN A 49 16.69 11.88 -14.25
C GLN A 49 15.49 12.05 -13.31
N PHE A 50 14.52 12.88 -13.71
CA PHE A 50 13.26 13.02 -12.97
C PHE A 50 12.14 12.34 -13.75
N THR A 51 11.47 11.37 -13.13
CA THR A 51 10.43 10.58 -13.79
C THR A 51 9.19 10.45 -12.94
N GLY A 52 8.03 10.72 -13.55
CA GLY A 52 6.73 10.34 -13.00
C GLY A 52 6.32 9.01 -13.60
N THR A 53 5.93 8.06 -12.75
CA THR A 53 5.46 6.75 -13.21
C THR A 53 4.00 6.56 -12.83
N SER A 54 3.21 5.99 -13.74
CA SER A 54 1.84 5.58 -13.47
C SER A 54 1.65 4.13 -13.88
N GLY A 55 1.13 3.33 -12.94
CA GLY A 55 0.77 1.93 -13.18
C GLY A 55 1.94 1.00 -13.44
N SER A 56 1.62 -0.14 -14.03
CA SER A 56 2.55 -1.24 -14.30
C SER A 56 2.08 -1.99 -15.54
N ARG A 57 2.98 -2.38 -16.42
CA ARG A 57 2.67 -3.26 -17.56
C ARG A 57 2.25 -4.63 -17.03
N LEU A 58 1.56 -5.42 -17.86
CA LEU A 58 1.24 -6.82 -17.51
C LEU A 58 2.49 -7.63 -17.16
N SER A 59 3.60 -7.39 -17.86
CA SER A 59 4.89 -8.01 -17.55
C SER A 59 5.41 -7.67 -16.15
N ASP A 60 5.20 -6.42 -15.71
CA ASP A 60 5.66 -5.96 -14.41
C ASP A 60 4.80 -6.58 -13.29
N GLN A 61 3.49 -6.69 -13.53
CA GLN A 61 2.56 -7.36 -12.61
C GLN A 61 2.88 -8.87 -12.50
N GLN A 62 3.17 -9.53 -13.64
CA GLN A 62 3.59 -10.93 -13.64
C GLN A 62 4.90 -11.13 -12.85
N LEU A 63 5.85 -10.20 -12.96
CA LEU A 63 7.09 -10.24 -12.18
C LEU A 63 6.81 -10.15 -10.67
N VAL A 64 5.91 -9.27 -10.24
CA VAL A 64 5.50 -9.15 -8.83
C VAL A 64 4.88 -10.46 -8.33
N ILE A 65 4.02 -11.10 -9.13
CA ILE A 65 3.42 -12.40 -8.79
C ILE A 65 4.52 -13.46 -8.64
N ASN A 66 5.42 -13.57 -9.61
CA ASN A 66 6.49 -14.56 -9.60
C ASN A 66 7.39 -14.42 -8.36
N LYS A 67 7.76 -13.18 -8.01
CA LYS A 67 8.55 -12.88 -6.80
C LYS A 67 7.81 -13.19 -5.51
N THR A 68 6.49 -12.99 -5.48
CA THR A 68 5.65 -13.33 -4.34
C THR A 68 5.61 -14.85 -4.14
N VAL A 69 5.40 -15.61 -5.21
CA VAL A 69 5.39 -17.09 -5.18
C VAL A 69 6.77 -17.65 -4.79
N ALA A 70 7.86 -17.00 -5.23
CA ALA A 70 9.22 -17.36 -4.86
C ALA A 70 9.62 -16.96 -3.42
N GLY A 71 8.77 -16.23 -2.69
CA GLY A 71 9.06 -15.73 -1.34
C GLY A 71 10.03 -14.54 -1.30
N GLU A 72 10.40 -13.97 -2.45
CA GLU A 72 11.26 -12.79 -2.56
C GLU A 72 10.52 -11.48 -2.20
N LEU A 73 9.18 -11.50 -2.28
CA LEU A 73 8.31 -10.42 -1.86
C LEU A 73 7.20 -10.96 -0.95
N SER A 74 6.84 -10.19 0.07
CA SER A 74 5.78 -10.54 1.02
C SER A 74 4.70 -9.45 1.04
N PRO A 75 3.80 -9.38 0.03
CA PRO A 75 2.77 -8.35 -0.08
C PRO A 75 1.84 -8.27 1.14
N ASN A 76 1.63 -9.40 1.83
CA ASN A 76 0.78 -9.49 3.01
C ASN A 76 1.22 -8.59 4.17
N ARG A 77 2.49 -8.17 4.20
CA ARG A 77 2.99 -7.18 5.18
C ARG A 77 2.35 -5.80 5.02
N SER A 78 1.74 -5.52 3.86
CA SER A 78 1.08 -4.25 3.61
C SER A 78 -0.37 -4.21 4.09
N VAL A 79 -0.98 -5.34 4.46
CA VAL A 79 -2.36 -5.35 4.97
C VAL A 79 -2.38 -4.72 6.36
N ALA A 80 -3.23 -3.72 6.54
CA ALA A 80 -3.36 -2.97 7.80
C ALA A 80 -4.77 -3.06 8.39
N ALA A 81 -5.78 -3.28 7.55
CA ALA A 81 -7.15 -3.51 7.96
C ALA A 81 -7.89 -4.42 6.97
N VAL A 82 -8.94 -5.07 7.46
CA VAL A 82 -9.85 -5.92 6.69
C VAL A 82 -11.30 -5.49 6.91
N GLY A 83 -12.17 -5.72 5.94
CA GLY A 83 -13.59 -5.40 6.04
C GLY A 83 -14.45 -6.23 5.07
N GLY A 84 -15.72 -6.39 5.40
CA GLY A 84 -16.73 -6.94 4.48
C GLY A 84 -17.21 -5.90 3.47
N ILE A 85 -18.16 -6.27 2.61
CA ILE A 85 -18.66 -5.37 1.56
C ILE A 85 -19.29 -4.08 2.13
N GLU A 86 -19.96 -4.15 3.29
CA GLU A 86 -20.58 -2.99 3.94
C GLU A 86 -19.53 -1.99 4.46
N ALA A 87 -18.29 -2.44 4.69
CA ALA A 87 -17.18 -1.61 5.12
C ALA A 87 -16.54 -0.80 3.98
N ALA A 88 -16.93 -0.99 2.72
CA ALA A 88 -16.26 -0.37 1.57
C ALA A 88 -16.26 1.17 1.62
N GLN A 89 -17.40 1.80 1.95
CA GLN A 89 -17.50 3.26 2.07
C GLN A 89 -16.61 3.77 3.21
N GLU A 90 -16.64 3.08 4.35
CA GLU A 90 -15.83 3.45 5.50
C GLU A 90 -14.34 3.24 5.24
N GLY A 91 -13.98 2.20 4.49
CA GLY A 91 -12.60 1.93 4.06
C GLY A 91 -12.06 3.03 3.16
N LEU A 92 -12.88 3.56 2.23
CA LEU A 92 -12.48 4.70 1.41
C LEU A 92 -12.28 5.97 2.25
N ARG A 93 -13.17 6.23 3.23
CA ARG A 93 -12.99 7.35 4.16
C ARG A 93 -11.71 7.19 4.98
N ALA A 94 -11.45 6.00 5.50
CA ALA A 94 -10.24 5.68 6.26
C ALA A 94 -8.96 5.87 5.44
N LEU A 95 -8.99 5.54 4.14
CA LEU A 95 -7.89 5.80 3.21
C LEU A 95 -7.61 7.31 3.09
N MET A 96 -8.65 8.12 2.89
CA MET A 96 -8.52 9.57 2.76
C MET A 96 -8.01 10.24 4.04
N GLU A 97 -8.41 9.72 5.21
CA GLU A 97 -7.97 10.18 6.53
C GLU A 97 -6.59 9.63 6.93
N GLY A 98 -6.01 8.70 6.17
CA GLY A 98 -4.75 8.04 6.51
C GLY A 98 -4.83 7.20 7.79
N ARG A 99 -6.01 6.65 8.09
CA ARG A 99 -6.32 6.02 9.39
C ARG A 99 -5.56 4.71 9.64
N TYR A 100 -5.26 3.96 8.57
CA TYR A 100 -4.53 2.70 8.64
C TYR A 100 -3.18 2.80 7.90
N PRO A 101 -2.08 2.34 8.51
CA PRO A 101 -0.76 2.39 7.90
C PRO A 101 -0.57 1.22 6.92
N GLY A 102 -1.15 1.32 5.72
CA GLY A 102 -1.04 0.30 4.68
C GLY A 102 -2.30 0.15 3.84
N LYS A 103 -2.62 -1.09 3.48
CA LYS A 103 -3.75 -1.47 2.65
C LYS A 103 -4.94 -1.88 3.50
N VAL A 104 -6.11 -1.39 3.11
CA VAL A 104 -7.40 -1.90 3.55
C VAL A 104 -7.86 -2.94 2.53
N VAL A 105 -8.13 -4.17 2.98
CA VAL A 105 -8.66 -5.24 2.13
C VAL A 105 -10.15 -5.37 2.37
N ILE A 106 -10.95 -5.24 1.30
CA ILE A 106 -12.40 -5.48 1.35
C ILE A 106 -12.68 -6.82 0.72
N PHE A 107 -13.38 -7.70 1.44
CA PHE A 107 -13.84 -9.01 0.97
C PHE A 107 -15.28 -8.91 0.47
N PRO A 108 -15.52 -8.83 -0.85
CA PRO A 108 -16.85 -8.51 -1.38
C PRO A 108 -17.90 -9.60 -1.09
N GLN A 109 -17.47 -10.85 -0.91
CA GLN A 109 -18.32 -12.00 -0.59
C GLN A 109 -18.68 -12.09 0.91
N ILE A 110 -18.05 -11.29 1.76
CA ILE A 110 -18.25 -11.31 3.21
C ILE A 110 -19.21 -10.18 3.60
N SER A 111 -20.25 -10.54 4.34
CA SER A 111 -21.17 -9.60 5.00
C SER A 111 -20.94 -9.60 6.51
N GLY A 112 -21.13 -8.43 7.14
CA GLY A 112 -21.14 -8.29 8.60
C GLY A 112 -19.77 -8.25 9.28
N LEU A 113 -18.68 -8.26 8.50
CA LEU A 113 -17.34 -7.93 8.99
C LEU A 113 -17.17 -6.38 8.97
N PRO A 114 -17.11 -5.71 10.14
CA PRO A 114 -16.82 -4.28 10.19
C PRO A 114 -15.41 -3.98 9.65
N LEU A 115 -15.12 -2.71 9.38
CA LEU A 115 -13.75 -2.28 9.10
C LEU A 115 -12.91 -2.46 10.37
N THR A 116 -11.96 -3.38 10.36
CA THR A 116 -11.17 -3.76 11.54
C THR A 116 -9.69 -3.72 11.22
N GLY A 117 -8.91 -2.98 12.02
CA GLY A 117 -7.46 -2.97 11.93
C GLY A 117 -6.86 -4.32 12.36
N LEU A 118 -5.72 -4.74 11.81
CA LEU A 118 -5.08 -6.00 12.22
C LEU A 118 -4.79 -6.08 13.74
N PRO A 119 -4.34 -5.00 14.42
CA PRO A 119 -4.16 -5.03 15.88
C PRO A 119 -5.46 -5.28 16.66
N GLU A 120 -6.60 -4.81 16.12
CA GLU A 120 -7.93 -4.91 16.74
C GLU A 120 -8.53 -6.33 16.64
N LEU A 121 -7.99 -7.17 15.74
CA LEU A 121 -8.44 -8.55 15.57
C LEU A 121 -8.29 -9.36 16.86
N LYS A 122 -7.29 -9.08 17.69
CA LYS A 122 -7.06 -9.80 18.96
C LYS A 122 -8.24 -9.68 19.92
N GLU A 123 -8.94 -8.54 19.89
CA GLU A 123 -10.08 -8.26 20.75
C GLU A 123 -11.39 -8.69 20.10
N GLN A 124 -11.57 -8.41 18.81
CA GLN A 124 -12.83 -8.64 18.11
C GLN A 124 -12.97 -10.08 17.57
N PHE A 125 -11.89 -10.65 17.05
CA PHE A 125 -11.84 -11.94 16.35
C PHE A 125 -10.58 -12.74 16.74
N PRO A 126 -10.47 -13.17 18.01
CA PRO A 126 -9.25 -13.81 18.54
C PRO A 126 -8.87 -15.12 17.82
N ASP A 127 -9.85 -15.81 17.25
CA ASP A 127 -9.67 -16.99 16.39
C ASP A 127 -8.92 -16.66 15.08
N VAL A 128 -9.26 -15.54 14.44
CA VAL A 128 -8.55 -15.01 13.27
C VAL A 128 -7.16 -14.51 13.67
N ALA A 129 -7.09 -13.75 14.77
CA ALA A 129 -5.82 -13.18 15.26
C ALA A 129 -4.78 -14.25 15.60
N ALA A 130 -5.20 -15.42 16.10
CA ALA A 130 -4.33 -16.54 16.42
C ALA A 130 -3.61 -17.15 15.19
N LYS A 131 -4.07 -16.82 13.97
CA LYS A 131 -3.47 -17.27 12.71
C LYS A 131 -2.59 -16.22 12.05
N LEU A 132 -2.51 -15.01 12.61
CA LEU A 132 -1.61 -13.97 12.11
C LEU A 132 -0.15 -14.42 12.25
N GLY A 133 0.67 -13.94 11.32
CA GLY A 133 2.11 -14.12 11.35
C GLY A 133 2.79 -13.17 12.34
N PRO A 134 4.13 -13.21 12.41
CA PRO A 134 4.90 -12.29 13.24
C PRO A 134 4.54 -10.82 12.97
N ASN A 135 4.48 -10.00 14.03
CA ASN A 135 4.08 -8.59 13.98
C ASN A 135 2.68 -8.35 13.37
N ASP A 136 1.73 -9.23 13.72
CA ASP A 136 0.33 -9.16 13.25
C ASP A 136 0.19 -9.20 11.72
N MET A 137 1.13 -9.85 11.03
CA MET A 137 1.12 -9.95 9.56
C MET A 137 -0.05 -10.81 9.08
N TRP A 138 -0.76 -10.34 8.05
CA TRP A 138 -1.81 -11.12 7.38
C TRP A 138 -1.27 -12.43 6.77
N THR A 139 -2.03 -13.51 6.87
CA THR A 139 -1.64 -14.84 6.39
C THR A 139 -2.80 -15.53 5.67
N PRO A 140 -2.52 -16.49 4.77
CA PRO A 140 -3.56 -17.33 4.19
C PRO A 140 -4.41 -18.05 5.24
N GLU A 141 -3.81 -18.48 6.35
CA GLU A 141 -4.52 -19.17 7.43
C GLU A 141 -5.48 -18.23 8.19
N ALA A 142 -5.09 -16.97 8.41
CA ALA A 142 -5.98 -15.97 9.00
C ALA A 142 -7.14 -15.64 8.08
N GLU A 143 -6.86 -15.50 6.78
CA GLU A 143 -7.89 -15.26 5.76
C GLU A 143 -8.88 -16.41 5.67
N GLN A 144 -8.41 -17.65 5.71
CA GLN A 144 -9.27 -18.83 5.70
C GLN A 144 -10.22 -18.83 6.91
N VAL A 145 -9.70 -18.63 8.13
CA VAL A 145 -10.55 -18.59 9.34
C VAL A 145 -11.54 -17.42 9.28
N LEU A 146 -11.13 -16.26 8.76
CA LEU A 146 -12.02 -15.12 8.55
C LEU A 146 -13.16 -15.48 7.58
N ILE A 147 -12.84 -16.09 6.44
CA ILE A 147 -13.83 -16.50 5.44
C ILE A 147 -14.78 -17.55 6.03
N GLU A 148 -14.28 -18.59 6.69
CA GLU A 148 -15.10 -19.64 7.30
C GLU A 148 -16.07 -19.07 8.36
N ARG A 149 -15.65 -18.02 9.07
CA ARG A 149 -16.47 -17.35 10.09
C ARG A 149 -17.61 -16.54 9.50
N PHE A 150 -17.34 -15.76 8.45
CA PHE A 150 -18.29 -14.75 7.96
C PHE A 150 -19.01 -15.14 6.67
N TRP A 151 -18.40 -15.95 5.82
CA TRP A 151 -18.99 -16.31 4.54
C TRP A 151 -20.00 -17.43 4.73
N LYS A 152 -21.28 -17.08 4.59
CA LYS A 152 -22.39 -18.04 4.49
C LYS A 152 -22.85 -18.03 3.03
N PRO A 153 -22.60 -19.10 2.26
CA PRO A 153 -22.99 -19.17 0.86
C PRO A 153 -24.51 -19.11 0.65
#